data_AF-A0A822ADI8-F1
#
_entry.id   AF-A0A822ADI8-F1
#
_cell.length_a   1.000
_cell.length_b   1.000
_cell.length_c   1.000
_cell.angle_alpha   90.00
_cell.angle_beta   90.00
_cell.angle_gamma   90.00
#
_symmetry.space_group_name_H-M   'P 1'
#
loop_
_entity.id
_entity.type
_entity.pdbx_description
1 polymer ?
#
loop_
_entity_poly.entity_id
_entity_poly.type
_entity_poly.pdbx_seq_one_letter_code
_entity_poly.pdbx_strand_id
1 'polypeptide(L)'
;NVNNGTCYTNAEYERIEQKRRKEEAERKERERKQKEEYENKLKREAAEAEAIRQNQVIDVRTETQTREISRTVTPIKSTERERKHGPKGWISIGGSGYDYYEVQVGSSTTIKWRAEQREVKTFQSGRQEFGDWRGIREWETPG
;
A
#
# COMPACT_ATOMS: atom_id res chain seq x y z
N ASN A 1 35.11 -43.65 47.65
CA ASN A 1 34.65 -42.25 47.62
C ASN A 1 35.87 -41.35 47.65
N VAL A 2 36.36 -40.90 46.49
CA VAL A 2 37.48 -39.98 46.40
C VAL A 2 36.96 -38.71 45.73
N ASN A 3 36.57 -37.74 46.55
CA ASN A 3 36.27 -36.39 46.08
C ASN A 3 37.59 -35.69 45.77
N ASN A 4 38.00 -35.71 44.50
CA ASN A 4 39.06 -34.84 43.98
C ASN A 4 38.53 -33.40 43.92
N GLY A 5 38.47 -32.75 45.07
CA GLY A 5 38.20 -31.32 45.18
C GLY A 5 39.46 -30.53 44.83
N THR A 6 39.60 -30.15 43.56
CA THR A 6 40.56 -29.12 43.15
C THR A 6 40.12 -27.78 43.73
N CYS A 7 40.74 -27.39 44.84
CA CYS A 7 40.67 -26.06 45.42
C CYS A 7 41.52 -25.12 44.55
N TYR A 8 40.88 -24.37 43.64
CA TYR A 8 41.54 -23.28 42.94
C TYR A 8 41.71 -22.12 43.91
N THR A 9 42.89 -21.49 43.91
CA THR A 9 43.05 -20.22 44.62
C THR A 9 42.17 -19.15 43.98
N ASN A 10 41.68 -18.16 44.75
CA ASN A 10 40.83 -17.09 44.21
C ASN A 10 41.43 -16.42 42.96
N ALA A 11 42.77 -16.32 42.89
CA ALA A 11 43.50 -15.78 41.75
C ALA A 11 43.45 -16.66 40.48
N GLU A 12 43.43 -17.99 40.62
CA GLU A 12 43.28 -18.91 39.49
C GLU A 12 41.85 -18.89 38.94
N TYR A 13 40.87 -18.80 39.82
CA TYR A 13 39.47 -18.66 39.42
C TYR A 13 39.23 -17.36 38.62
N GLU A 14 39.78 -16.23 39.09
CA GLU A 14 39.71 -14.95 38.37
C GLU A 14 40.35 -15.00 36.98
N ARG A 15 41.50 -15.66 36.82
CA ARG A 15 42.16 -15.84 35.51
C ARG A 15 41.32 -16.68 34.55
N ILE A 16 40.72 -17.76 35.05
CA ILE A 16 39.85 -18.63 34.25
C ILE A 16 38.59 -17.87 33.82
N GLU A 17 37.96 -17.12 34.73
CA GLU A 17 36.75 -16.34 34.43
C GLU A 17 37.04 -15.21 33.43
N GLN A 18 38.18 -14.52 33.55
CA GLN A 18 38.61 -13.52 32.57
C GLN A 18 38.83 -14.12 31.18
N LYS A 19 39.47 -15.30 31.11
CA LYS A 19 39.67 -16.00 29.84
C LYS A 19 38.33 -16.39 29.20
N ARG A 20 37.39 -16.89 30.00
CA ARG A 20 36.04 -17.26 29.54
C ARG A 20 35.28 -16.04 29.00
N ARG A 21 35.33 -14.90 29.69
CA ARG A 21 34.71 -13.64 29.22
C ARG A 21 35.32 -13.15 27.91
N LYS A 22 36.64 -13.26 27.75
CA LYS A 22 37.34 -12.88 26.52
C LYS A 22 36.95 -13.79 25.34
N GLU A 23 36.93 -15.10 25.56
CA GLU A 23 36.51 -16.08 24.55
C GLU A 23 35.04 -15.89 24.15
N GLU A 24 34.15 -15.58 25.10
CA GLU A 24 32.75 -15.30 24.81
C GLU A 24 32.58 -14.01 23.99
N ALA A 25 33.34 -12.95 24.32
CA ALA A 25 33.35 -11.70 23.56
C ALA A 25 33.85 -11.91 22.12
N GLU A 26 34.94 -12.66 21.94
CA GLU A 26 35.49 -12.99 20.61
C GLU A 26 34.53 -13.86 19.79
N ARG A 27 33.76 -14.75 20.43
CA ARG A 27 32.72 -15.54 19.76
C ARG A 27 31.57 -14.63 19.30
N LYS A 28 31.04 -13.78 20.17
CA LYS A 28 29.96 -12.83 19.84
C LYS A 28 30.37 -11.87 18.73
N GLU A 29 31.63 -11.42 18.72
CA GLU A 29 32.12 -10.53 17.67
C GLU A 29 32.23 -11.26 16.31
N ARG A 30 32.67 -12.52 16.31
CA ARG A 30 32.68 -13.34 15.09
C ARG A 30 31.28 -13.60 14.55
N GLU A 31 30.33 -13.94 15.41
CA GLU A 31 28.92 -14.13 15.03
C GLU A 31 28.33 -12.84 14.45
N ARG A 32 28.62 -11.68 15.07
CA ARG A 32 28.19 -10.38 14.55
C ARG A 32 28.78 -10.10 13.17
N LYS A 33 30.09 -10.30 12.98
CA LYS A 33 30.77 -10.10 11.70
C LYS A 33 30.22 -11.01 10.60
N GLN A 34 29.98 -12.29 10.89
CA GLN A 34 29.38 -13.22 9.95
C GLN A 34 27.95 -12.82 9.56
N LYS A 35 27.15 -12.35 10.54
CA LYS A 35 25.80 -11.85 10.27
C LYS A 35 25.83 -10.61 9.38
N GLU A 36 26.69 -9.64 9.70
CA GLU A 36 26.87 -8.42 8.90
C GLU A 36 27.34 -8.73 7.47
N GLU A 37 28.27 -9.68 7.31
CA GLU A 37 28.74 -10.12 6.00
C GLU A 37 27.62 -10.79 5.18
N TYR A 38 26.82 -11.64 5.83
CA TYR A 38 25.67 -12.29 5.19
C TYR A 38 24.60 -11.27 4.76
N GLU A 39 24.25 -10.32 5.62
CA GLU A 39 23.29 -9.25 5.29
C GLU A 39 23.80 -8.36 4.15
N ASN A 40 25.09 -8.03 4.15
CA ASN A 40 25.71 -7.27 3.06
C ASN A 40 25.73 -8.05 1.75
N LYS A 41 25.98 -9.36 1.80
CA LYS A 41 25.91 -10.24 0.62
C LYS A 41 24.51 -10.25 0.03
N LEU A 42 23.47 -10.45 0.85
CA LEU A 42 22.07 -10.40 0.42
C LEU A 42 21.71 -9.06 -0.23
N LYS A 43 22.14 -7.94 0.35
CA LYS A 43 21.90 -6.61 -0.22
C LYS A 43 22.58 -6.44 -1.58
N ARG A 44 23.81 -6.96 -1.74
CA ARG A 44 24.53 -6.92 -3.03
C ARG A 44 23.84 -7.77 -4.08
N GLU A 45 23.45 -9.01 -3.75
CA GLU A 45 22.74 -9.90 -4.67
C GLU A 45 21.38 -9.29 -5.10
N ALA A 46 20.64 -8.70 -4.17
CA ALA A 46 19.38 -8.01 -4.49
C ALA A 46 19.60 -6.79 -5.40
N ALA A 47 20.64 -6.00 -5.15
CA ALA A 47 20.99 -4.85 -5.97
C ALA A 47 21.45 -5.26 -7.37
N GLU A 48 22.23 -6.33 -7.50
CA GLU A 48 22.68 -6.88 -8.78
C GLU A 48 21.48 -7.43 -9.58
N ALA A 49 20.57 -8.15 -8.93
CA ALA A 49 19.34 -8.64 -9.57
C ALA A 49 18.41 -7.50 -10.02
N GLU A 50 18.35 -6.39 -9.28
CA GLU A 50 17.62 -5.19 -9.70
C GLU A 50 18.32 -4.49 -10.88
N ALA A 51 19.65 -4.38 -10.86
CA ALA A 51 20.42 -3.79 -11.97
C ALA A 51 20.27 -4.60 -13.27
N ILE A 52 20.30 -5.94 -13.18
CA ILE A 52 20.03 -6.83 -14.31
C ILE A 52 18.60 -6.63 -14.83
N ARG A 53 17.60 -6.51 -13.95
CA ARG A 53 16.21 -6.21 -14.37
C ARG A 53 16.12 -4.87 -15.11
N GLN A 54 16.78 -3.82 -14.63
CA GLN A 54 16.73 -2.50 -15.28
C GLN A 54 17.43 -2.49 -16.64
N ASN A 55 18.57 -3.18 -16.79
CA ASN A 55 19.28 -3.31 -18.07
C ASN A 55 18.52 -4.13 -19.13
N GLN A 56 17.45 -4.82 -18.73
CA GLN A 56 16.60 -5.58 -19.65
C GLN A 56 15.41 -4.77 -20.17
N VAL A 57 15.16 -3.53 -19.74
CA VAL A 57 14.05 -2.73 -20.26
C VAL A 57 14.39 -2.23 -21.67
N ILE A 58 13.55 -2.55 -22.67
CA ILE A 58 13.73 -2.14 -24.07
C ILE A 58 12.77 -1.04 -24.52
N ASP A 59 11.62 -0.93 -23.87
CA ASP A 59 10.62 0.06 -24.21
C ASP A 59 9.87 0.50 -22.95
N VAL A 60 9.59 1.79 -22.88
CA VAL A 60 8.78 2.41 -21.84
C VAL A 60 7.73 3.25 -22.54
N ARG A 61 6.48 2.82 -22.44
CA ARG A 61 5.34 3.51 -23.04
C ARG A 61 4.33 3.93 -21.99
N THR A 62 3.55 4.96 -22.29
CA THR A 62 2.45 5.41 -21.44
C THR A 62 1.13 4.94 -22.03
N GLU A 63 0.35 4.19 -21.26
CA GLU A 63 -1.02 3.84 -21.62
C GLU A 63 -2.00 4.83 -20.97
N THR A 64 -3.02 5.27 -21.71
CA THR A 64 -4.06 6.18 -21.21
C THR A 64 -5.43 5.49 -21.30
N GLN A 65 -6.23 5.60 -20.25
CA GLN A 65 -7.63 5.17 -20.23
C GLN A 65 -8.52 6.29 -19.69
N THR A 66 -9.77 6.35 -20.16
CA THR A 66 -10.81 7.22 -19.57
C THR A 66 -11.83 6.36 -18.81
N ARG A 67 -12.16 6.74 -17.57
CA ARG A 67 -13.15 6.07 -16.71
C ARG A 67 -14.22 7.05 -16.19
N GLU A 68 -15.45 6.57 -16.08
CA GLU A 68 -16.54 7.28 -15.39
C GLU A 68 -16.42 7.01 -13.88
N ILE A 69 -16.45 8.06 -13.05
CA ILE A 69 -16.14 7.95 -11.61
C ILE A 69 -17.33 8.25 -10.67
N SER A 70 -18.49 8.69 -11.17
CA SER A 70 -19.62 8.98 -10.27
C SER A 70 -21.02 8.81 -10.89
N ARG A 71 -21.82 7.96 -10.24
CA ARG A 71 -23.29 7.88 -10.35
C ARG A 71 -23.90 7.37 -9.04
N THR A 72 -24.64 8.20 -8.29
CA THR A 72 -25.78 7.72 -7.48
C THR A 72 -26.73 8.85 -7.07
N VAL A 73 -28.04 8.64 -7.28
CA VAL A 73 -29.14 9.35 -6.62
C VAL A 73 -29.86 8.31 -5.76
N THR A 74 -29.97 8.55 -4.46
CA THR A 74 -30.68 7.66 -3.53
C THR A 74 -32.10 8.20 -3.31
N PRO A 75 -33.16 7.50 -3.73
CA PRO A 75 -34.52 7.90 -3.40
C PRO A 75 -34.77 7.67 -1.89
N ILE A 76 -35.09 8.74 -1.16
CA ILE A 76 -35.53 8.66 0.24
C ILE A 76 -37.05 8.61 0.24
N LYS A 77 -37.63 7.52 0.73
CA LYS A 77 -39.07 7.40 0.94
C LYS A 77 -39.41 8.03 2.29
N SER A 78 -40.03 9.21 2.29
CA SER A 78 -40.54 9.85 3.50
C SER A 78 -42.04 9.59 3.63
N THR A 79 -42.45 9.01 4.75
CA THR A 79 -43.87 8.73 5.07
C THR A 79 -44.47 9.69 6.09
N GLU A 80 -43.79 10.78 6.47
CA GLU A 80 -44.31 11.68 7.50
C GLU A 80 -44.33 13.15 7.08
N ARG A 81 -45.50 13.77 7.32
CA ARG A 81 -45.86 15.16 7.03
C ARG A 81 -45.06 16.15 7.89
N GLU A 82 -43.73 16.17 7.83
CA GLU A 82 -42.97 17.31 8.35
C GLU A 82 -42.61 18.25 7.22
N ARG A 83 -43.49 19.24 7.00
CA ARG A 83 -43.22 20.39 6.13
C ARG A 83 -42.08 21.22 6.73
N LYS A 84 -40.83 20.90 6.38
CA LYS A 84 -39.69 21.81 6.62
C LYS A 84 -39.31 22.49 5.30
N HIS A 85 -39.59 23.79 5.25
CA HIS A 85 -39.33 24.66 4.12
C HIS A 85 -37.83 24.81 3.86
N GLY A 86 -37.36 24.38 2.68
CA GLY A 86 -36.08 24.75 2.10
C GLY A 86 -36.26 25.69 0.89
N PRO A 87 -35.20 26.37 0.42
CA PRO A 87 -35.26 27.53 -0.48
C PRO A 87 -35.59 27.20 -1.95
N LYS A 88 -35.84 25.94 -2.30
CA LYS A 88 -36.15 25.51 -3.66
C LYS A 88 -37.48 24.76 -3.61
N GLY A 89 -38.53 25.41 -4.11
CA GLY A 89 -39.93 25.00 -3.96
C GLY A 89 -40.25 23.58 -4.44
N TRP A 90 -41.41 23.09 -3.98
CA TRP A 90 -41.92 21.72 -4.13
C TRP A 90 -42.85 21.60 -5.33
N ILE A 91 -42.86 20.45 -6.02
CA ILE A 91 -43.91 20.11 -7.00
C ILE A 91 -44.65 18.86 -6.53
N SER A 92 -45.97 19.01 -6.38
CA SER A 92 -46.91 17.92 -6.16
C SER A 92 -47.29 17.29 -7.49
N ILE A 93 -47.00 16.00 -7.68
CA ILE A 93 -47.51 15.26 -8.84
C ILE A 93 -48.74 14.49 -8.37
N GLY A 94 -49.92 15.02 -8.72
CA GLY A 94 -51.20 14.40 -8.38
C GLY A 94 -51.56 13.30 -9.36
N GLY A 95 -51.72 12.08 -8.85
CA GLY A 95 -52.42 10.98 -9.50
C GLY A 95 -53.32 10.33 -8.46
N SER A 96 -54.57 10.05 -8.83
CA SER A 96 -55.64 9.58 -7.95
C SER A 96 -55.25 8.33 -7.15
N GLY A 97 -54.90 8.52 -5.87
CA GLY A 97 -55.02 7.49 -4.84
C GLY A 97 -53.75 6.86 -4.26
N TYR A 98 -52.52 7.25 -4.64
CA TYR A 98 -51.33 6.43 -4.32
C TYR A 98 -50.13 7.24 -3.84
N ASP A 99 -49.42 6.65 -2.87
CA ASP A 99 -48.07 6.95 -2.38
C ASP A 99 -47.40 8.24 -2.85
N TYR A 100 -47.05 9.08 -1.87
CA TYR A 100 -46.18 10.23 -2.11
C TYR A 100 -44.74 9.74 -2.32
N TYR A 101 -44.18 10.03 -3.48
CA TYR A 101 -42.75 9.85 -3.75
C TYR A 101 -42.07 11.21 -3.60
N GLU A 102 -41.15 11.30 -2.65
CA GLU A 102 -40.16 12.37 -2.64
C GLU A 102 -39.13 12.05 -3.72
N VAL A 103 -39.19 12.80 -4.82
CA VAL A 103 -38.10 12.84 -5.79
C VAL A 103 -37.45 14.20 -5.65
N GLN A 104 -36.27 14.25 -5.06
CA GLN A 104 -35.42 15.42 -5.20
C GLN A 104 -34.96 15.46 -6.66
N VAL A 105 -35.67 16.21 -7.50
CA VAL A 105 -35.24 16.50 -8.87
C VAL A 105 -34.09 17.50 -8.78
N GLY A 106 -32.91 17.00 -8.46
CA GLY A 106 -31.66 17.67 -8.79
C GLY A 106 -31.36 17.40 -10.26
N SER A 107 -31.72 18.34 -11.13
CA SER A 107 -31.52 18.29 -12.58
C SER A 107 -30.04 18.39 -13.00
N SER A 108 -29.12 17.72 -12.33
CA SER A 108 -27.72 17.70 -12.75
C SER A 108 -27.07 16.41 -12.30
N THR A 109 -27.35 15.32 -13.03
CA THR A 109 -26.46 14.16 -13.05
C THR A 109 -25.12 14.65 -13.59
N THR A 110 -24.22 15.04 -12.70
CA THR A 110 -22.88 15.49 -13.10
C THR A 110 -22.06 14.23 -13.36
N ILE A 111 -22.01 13.81 -14.62
CA ILE A 111 -21.14 12.71 -15.03
C ILE A 111 -19.71 13.25 -15.04
N LYS A 112 -18.89 12.73 -14.12
CA LYS A 112 -17.46 13.01 -14.04
C LYS A 112 -16.68 11.92 -14.74
N TRP A 113 -15.82 12.34 -15.64
CA TRP A 113 -14.85 11.50 -16.33
C TRP A 113 -13.46 11.77 -15.77
N ARG A 114 -12.67 10.71 -15.61
CA ARG A 114 -11.27 10.78 -15.24
C ARG A 114 -10.43 10.09 -16.31
N ALA A 115 -9.47 10.81 -16.88
CA ALA A 115 -8.38 10.18 -17.62
C ALA A 115 -7.30 9.73 -16.63
N GLU A 116 -6.86 8.49 -16.79
CA GLU A 116 -5.80 7.87 -16.01
C GLU A 116 -4.68 7.43 -16.96
N GLN A 117 -3.44 7.51 -16.50
CA GLN A 117 -2.26 7.02 -17.20
C GLN A 117 -1.50 6.01 -16.35
N ARG A 118 -0.88 5.04 -17.01
CA ARG A 118 0.12 4.15 -16.38
C ARG A 118 1.34 4.01 -17.26
N GLU A 119 2.48 3.81 -16.63
CA GLU A 119 3.71 3.43 -17.32
C GLU A 119 3.70 1.92 -17.58
N VAL A 120 4.10 1.52 -18.78
CA VAL A 120 4.27 0.11 -19.16
C VAL A 120 5.70 -0.08 -19.63
N LYS A 121 6.43 -0.92 -18.91
CA LYS A 121 7.80 -1.31 -19.24
C LYS A 121 7.79 -2.65 -19.95
N THR A 122 8.40 -2.72 -21.12
CA THR A 122 8.63 -3.97 -21.85
C THR A 122 10.08 -4.36 -21.68
N PHE A 123 10.31 -5.62 -21.31
CA PHE A 123 11.64 -6.18 -21.12
C PHE A 123 12.10 -6.96 -22.37
N GLN A 124 13.40 -7.16 -22.54
CA GLN A 124 14.01 -7.97 -23.61
C GLN A 124 13.40 -9.38 -23.70
N SER A 125 12.96 -9.94 -22.57
CA SER A 125 12.29 -11.23 -22.49
C SER A 125 10.88 -11.25 -23.08
N GLY A 126 10.32 -10.09 -23.48
CA GLY A 126 8.93 -9.94 -23.90
C GLY A 126 7.93 -9.79 -22.76
N ARG A 127 8.38 -9.91 -21.50
CA ARG A 127 7.54 -9.62 -20.31
C ARG A 127 7.19 -8.13 -20.28
N GLN A 128 5.97 -7.83 -19.84
CA GLN A 128 5.53 -6.46 -19.55
C GLN A 128 5.29 -6.27 -18.06
N GLU A 129 5.74 -5.15 -17.51
CA GLU A 129 5.36 -4.69 -16.17
C GLU A 129 4.52 -3.42 -16.29
N PHE A 130 3.41 -3.42 -15.56
CA PHE A 130 2.43 -2.34 -15.56
C PHE A 130 2.56 -1.58 -14.25
N GLY A 131 2.85 -0.28 -14.34
CA GLY A 131 2.76 0.63 -13.22
C GLY A 131 1.31 0.88 -12.80
N ASP A 132 1.14 1.53 -11.67
CA ASP A 132 -0.16 1.93 -11.17
C ASP A 132 -0.80 3.01 -12.05
N TRP A 133 -2.13 2.97 -12.16
CA TRP A 133 -2.91 4.02 -12.80
C TRP A 133 -2.87 5.29 -11.95
N ARG A 134 -2.56 6.42 -12.59
CA ARG A 134 -2.56 7.75 -12.00
C ARG A 134 -3.52 8.66 -12.75
N GLY A 135 -4.40 9.34 -12.01
CA GLY A 135 -5.30 10.34 -12.58
C GLY A 135 -4.51 11.53 -13.15
N ILE A 136 -4.75 11.85 -14.43
CA ILE A 136 -4.09 12.96 -15.11
C ILE A 136 -5.02 14.15 -15.31
N ARG A 137 -6.32 13.90 -15.49
CA ARG A 137 -7.32 14.94 -15.70
C ARG A 137 -8.70 14.43 -15.32
N GLU A 138 -9.48 15.30 -14.71
CA GLU A 138 -10.91 15.09 -14.51
C GLU A 138 -11.69 16.18 -15.24
N TRP A 139 -12.87 15.83 -15.76
CA TRP A 139 -13.78 16.81 -16.35
C TRP A 139 -15.22 16.38 -16.19
N GLU A 140 -16.09 17.38 -16.20
CA GLU A 140 -17.54 17.22 -16.19
C GLU A 140 -18.04 17.37 -17.63
N THR A 141 -18.99 16.52 -18.02
CA THR A 141 -19.71 16.76 -19.27
C THR A 141 -20.69 17.92 -19.04
N PRO A 142 -20.70 18.98 -19.87
CA PRO A 142 -21.71 20.03 -19.76
C PRO A 142 -23.09 19.40 -19.96
N GLY A 143 -23.96 19.55 -18.95
CA GLY A 143 -25.37 19.14 -19.00
C GLY A 143 -26.24 20.17 -19.68
#